data_AF-A0A3R5ZIV7-F1
#
_entry.id   AF-A0A3R5ZIV7-F1
#
_cell.length_a   1.000
_cell.length_b   1.000
_cell.length_c   1.000
_cell.angle_alpha   90.00
_cell.angle_beta   90.00
_cell.angle_gamma   90.00
#
_symmetry.space_group_name_H-M   'P 1'
#
loop_
_entity.id
_entity.type
_entity.pdbx_description
1 polymer ?
#
loop_
_entity_poly.entity_id
_entity_poly.type
_entity_poly.pdbx_seq_one_letter_code
_entity_poly.pdbx_strand_id
1 'polypeptide(L)'
;MIKKRLLAGLLAVTLIWGCTGSAATVNAATDDTAAYLLQESTDGKVIVNADGMAVLEENAGDVTDIDVADDVKMAKADKNGFVIEKGVLKKYTGSGGDITIPDGVKSIEKYAFWNNFNVTSVVIPKSLVSMEGNVFSYCMKLKEIKVSKNNQYFSSENGILYDKKKKVLLQCPREMEGDIIIPETVVKIGDKAFDNCYYLTSISIPESVTSIGKYAFYFCLRLLNATIPKNVKSIGVGAFAGEQRMSDIQVSEDNKYFTSENGILYDKKKKVLIQCPRAKSGEIKIPESVTNIGEEAFEYCQNITSIIIPESVTNIGRVAFKSCENLTSVIIPQGVTQIEESTFSGCSSLSNVTIPKGVTSISNSAFYSCTSLKNITIPETVTSIDQGAFDTSVDLTIFCYKDSAAEKYAKTYKFKYQYLTDESDSSTDTENDQKLPEVGKTVTSGKNSYKVTKQGTAVAFVKTKSKSKTITIPATVKVGNTTYKVTSIAANALKGNKKLTKVTIGKNVTSIGKGAFQNCTALTKITVPDKVTSIGDLAFSGCKKMTTVTLGKGLKKIGKETFKGNSKLSSITIKSTALKSVGKDALKGIQSNAKIKVPAKKLSAYKKLLKNKGQGKKVKITK
;
A
#
# COMPACT_ATOMS: atom_id res chain seq x y z
N MET A 1 -10.80 15.74 53.23
CA MET A 1 -10.45 17.07 53.80
C MET A 1 -8.93 17.12 54.01
N ILE A 2 -8.27 18.28 53.81
CA ILE A 2 -7.06 18.76 54.56
C ILE A 2 -5.78 17.89 54.49
N LYS A 3 -4.53 18.36 54.28
CA LYS A 3 -3.93 19.59 53.69
C LYS A 3 -2.38 19.43 53.70
N LYS A 4 -1.65 19.90 52.68
CA LYS A 4 -0.23 20.38 52.65
C LYS A 4 0.90 19.64 53.45
N ARG A 5 1.98 19.23 52.77
CA ARG A 5 3.31 19.91 52.67
C ARG A 5 4.32 19.05 51.85
N LEU A 6 4.99 19.60 50.81
CA LEU A 6 6.36 20.19 50.75
C LEU A 6 7.50 19.17 51.02
N LEU A 7 8.65 19.15 50.33
CA LEU A 7 9.37 20.09 49.43
C LEU A 7 9.96 19.26 48.23
N ALA A 8 10.77 19.69 47.23
CA ALA A 8 11.48 20.93 46.87
C ALA A 8 11.87 20.98 45.37
N GLY A 9 12.16 22.18 44.83
CA GLY A 9 12.99 22.42 43.63
C GLY A 9 12.29 22.40 42.26
N LEU A 10 12.53 23.34 41.32
CA LEU A 10 13.32 24.59 41.35
C LEU A 10 12.70 25.66 40.38
N LEU A 11 13.31 26.85 40.32
CA LEU A 11 13.01 28.01 39.45
C LEU A 11 13.06 27.69 37.93
N ALA A 12 12.54 28.47 36.98
CA ALA A 12 11.56 29.59 36.87
C ALA A 12 11.22 29.76 35.34
N VAL A 13 10.21 30.50 34.88
CA VAL A 13 10.19 31.96 34.61
C VAL A 13 8.74 32.41 34.23
N THR A 14 8.48 33.72 34.33
CA THR A 14 7.19 34.43 34.48
C THR A 14 6.35 34.82 33.23
N LEU A 15 5.01 34.82 33.42
CA LEU A 15 3.96 35.76 32.91
C LEU A 15 3.62 35.71 31.39
N ILE A 16 2.44 36.15 30.87
CA ILE A 16 1.41 37.16 31.28
C ILE A 16 -0.05 36.62 31.14
N TRP A 17 -1.04 37.37 31.68
CA TRP A 17 -2.53 37.29 31.64
C TRP A 17 -3.24 36.77 30.36
N GLY A 18 -4.53 36.37 30.39
CA GLY A 18 -5.50 36.31 31.50
C GLY A 18 -6.99 36.08 31.12
N CYS A 19 -7.89 36.40 32.05
CA CYS A 19 -9.38 36.33 32.03
C CYS A 19 -10.09 36.93 30.78
N THR A 20 -11.34 36.64 30.39
CA THR A 20 -12.47 35.78 30.88
C THR A 20 -13.58 35.73 29.80
N GLY A 21 -14.49 34.73 29.80
CA GLY A 21 -15.85 34.93 29.26
C GLY A 21 -16.46 33.81 28.38
N SER A 22 -17.33 32.99 28.99
CA SER A 22 -18.48 32.24 28.41
C SER A 22 -18.46 31.68 26.97
N ALA A 23 -18.66 30.35 26.90
CA ALA A 23 -19.54 29.66 25.93
C ALA A 23 -19.28 29.83 24.41
N ALA A 24 -18.31 29.08 23.89
CA ALA A 24 -18.29 28.68 22.48
C ALA A 24 -17.96 27.18 22.34
N THR A 25 -18.44 26.55 21.27
CA THR A 25 -18.19 25.13 20.93
C THR A 25 -16.70 24.85 20.75
N VAL A 26 -16.17 23.87 21.48
CA VAL A 26 -14.78 23.41 21.27
C VAL A 26 -14.75 22.48 20.06
N ASN A 27 -14.30 23.02 18.92
CA ASN A 27 -13.81 22.18 17.83
C ASN A 27 -12.54 21.48 18.31
N ALA A 28 -12.56 20.15 18.40
CA ALA A 28 -11.34 19.37 18.56
C ALA A 28 -10.54 19.44 17.25
N ALA A 29 -9.47 20.22 17.24
CA ALA A 29 -8.57 20.38 16.10
C ALA A 29 -7.11 20.26 16.55
N THR A 30 -6.45 19.22 16.05
CA THR A 30 -4.99 19.08 15.88
C THR A 30 -4.09 19.41 17.08
N ASP A 31 -3.55 18.36 17.71
CA ASP A 31 -2.09 18.19 17.68
C ASP A 31 -1.73 16.70 17.65
N ASP A 32 -1.01 16.26 16.63
CA ASP A 32 -0.85 14.85 16.27
C ASP A 32 0.60 14.39 16.48
N THR A 33 0.98 14.29 17.75
CA THR A 33 2.34 13.92 18.19
C THR A 33 2.37 12.89 19.33
N ALA A 34 1.25 12.17 19.57
CA ALA A 34 1.09 11.16 20.63
C ALA A 34 1.86 9.83 20.42
N ALA A 35 3.03 9.88 19.78
CA ALA A 35 3.91 8.74 19.52
C ALA A 35 5.38 8.99 19.91
N TYR A 36 5.62 9.92 20.84
CA TYR A 36 6.88 10.09 21.57
C TYR A 36 6.60 10.29 23.06
N LEU A 37 7.55 9.93 23.92
CA LEU A 37 7.42 9.81 25.39
C LEU A 37 6.58 8.61 25.88
N LEU A 38 7.17 7.40 25.79
CA LEU A 38 6.98 6.40 26.85
C LEU A 38 7.77 6.85 28.09
N GLN A 39 7.20 7.78 28.86
CA GLN A 39 7.77 8.22 30.13
C GLN A 39 6.68 8.42 31.19
N GLU A 40 6.62 7.47 32.12
CA GLU A 40 6.00 7.53 33.46
C GLU A 40 4.63 8.23 33.60
N SER A 41 3.55 7.57 33.17
CA SER A 41 2.22 7.79 33.74
C SER A 41 2.00 6.92 34.99
N THR A 42 2.32 7.46 36.17
CA THR A 42 2.00 6.81 37.46
C THR A 42 0.52 6.95 37.81
N ASP A 43 -0.36 6.28 37.06
CA ASP A 43 -1.63 5.74 37.55
C ASP A 43 -2.24 4.78 36.50
N GLY A 44 -2.52 3.55 36.91
CA GLY A 44 -2.79 2.46 35.98
C GLY A 44 -4.25 2.36 35.51
N LYS A 45 -4.54 2.77 34.27
CA LYS A 45 -5.72 2.33 33.50
C LYS A 45 -5.40 2.27 32.00
N VAL A 46 -5.32 1.04 31.46
CA VAL A 46 -5.31 0.76 30.02
C VAL A 46 -6.54 -0.09 29.73
N ILE A 47 -7.34 0.31 28.75
CA ILE A 47 -8.53 -0.41 28.30
C ILE A 47 -8.16 -1.23 27.06
N VAL A 48 -8.76 -2.41 26.89
CA VAL A 48 -8.46 -3.36 25.81
C VAL A 48 -9.77 -3.74 25.12
N ASN A 49 -9.75 -3.91 23.80
CA ASN A 49 -10.91 -4.38 23.02
C ASN A 49 -11.01 -5.93 23.00
N ALA A 50 -12.12 -6.44 22.44
CA ALA A 50 -12.49 -7.86 22.43
C ALA A 50 -11.37 -8.81 21.96
N ASP A 51 -10.65 -8.44 20.90
CA ASP A 51 -9.65 -9.30 20.26
C ASP A 51 -8.25 -9.20 20.87
N GLY A 52 -8.06 -8.33 21.87
CA GLY A 52 -6.83 -8.26 22.65
C GLY A 52 -5.62 -7.80 21.83
N MET A 53 -5.75 -6.68 21.12
CA MET A 53 -4.63 -5.98 20.50
C MET A 53 -4.39 -4.65 21.22
N ALA A 54 -3.16 -4.37 21.61
CA ALA A 54 -2.78 -3.05 22.13
C ALA A 54 -2.61 -2.08 20.94
N VAL A 55 -3.56 -1.16 20.77
CA VAL A 55 -3.58 -0.16 19.68
C VAL A 55 -3.92 1.21 20.26
N LEU A 56 -3.29 2.27 19.74
CA LEU A 56 -3.81 3.64 19.85
C LEU A 56 -4.84 3.85 18.73
N GLU A 57 -6.11 3.55 18.98
CA GLU A 57 -7.24 3.99 18.14
C GLU A 57 -8.39 4.45 19.04
N GLU A 58 -9.01 5.58 18.70
CA GLU A 58 -10.15 6.13 19.45
C GLU A 58 -11.47 5.46 19.02
N ASN A 59 -12.31 5.14 20.00
CA ASN A 59 -13.73 4.75 19.86
C ASN A 59 -14.01 3.47 19.05
N ALA A 60 -14.00 2.33 19.73
CA ALA A 60 -14.67 1.13 19.24
C ALA A 60 -16.19 1.35 19.17
N GLY A 61 -16.82 0.96 18.05
CA GLY A 61 -18.28 0.81 17.94
C GLY A 61 -18.77 -0.45 18.65
N ASP A 62 -20.08 -0.51 18.93
CA ASP A 62 -20.71 -1.49 19.84
C ASP A 62 -20.25 -2.95 19.65
N VAL A 63 -19.62 -3.47 20.71
CA VAL A 63 -19.59 -4.91 21.04
C VAL A 63 -20.33 -5.09 22.36
N THR A 64 -21.66 -5.03 22.29
CA THR A 64 -22.50 -5.67 23.31
C THR A 64 -22.41 -7.19 23.14
N ASP A 65 -22.48 -7.92 24.24
CA ASP A 65 -22.56 -9.39 24.28
C ASP A 65 -21.34 -10.14 23.71
N ILE A 66 -20.19 -9.98 24.39
CA ILE A 66 -19.40 -11.17 24.69
C ILE A 66 -20.11 -11.90 25.82
N ASP A 67 -20.58 -13.12 25.56
CA ASP A 67 -20.94 -14.07 26.61
C ASP A 67 -19.73 -14.29 27.53
N VAL A 68 -19.80 -13.75 28.74
CA VAL A 68 -18.87 -14.12 29.83
C VAL A 68 -19.26 -15.53 30.27
N ALA A 69 -18.69 -16.52 29.58
CA ALA A 69 -19.07 -17.92 29.66
C ALA A 69 -18.89 -18.51 31.07
N ASP A 70 -19.98 -18.44 31.84
CA ASP A 70 -20.22 -18.93 33.20
C ASP A 70 -19.27 -18.45 34.31
N ASP A 71 -19.81 -18.34 35.52
CA ASP A 71 -19.07 -18.13 36.78
C ASP A 71 -18.31 -19.41 37.20
N VAL A 72 -17.45 -19.90 36.32
CA VAL A 72 -16.46 -20.95 36.63
C VAL A 72 -15.49 -20.35 37.65
N LYS A 73 -15.70 -20.72 38.92
CA LYS A 73 -14.87 -20.32 40.07
C LYS A 73 -13.41 -20.73 39.86
N MET A 74 -12.64 -19.85 39.21
CA MET A 74 -11.20 -20.03 39.01
C MET A 74 -10.52 -20.26 40.36
N ALA A 75 -9.50 -21.12 40.38
CA ALA A 75 -8.73 -21.34 41.60
C ALA A 75 -8.19 -20.01 42.16
N LYS A 76 -8.21 -19.86 43.48
CA LYS A 76 -7.56 -18.71 44.12
C LYS A 76 -6.07 -18.75 43.83
N ALA A 77 -5.49 -17.61 43.48
CA ALA A 77 -4.05 -17.47 43.32
C ALA A 77 -3.32 -17.86 44.60
N ASP A 78 -2.14 -18.46 44.46
CA ASP A 78 -1.24 -18.71 45.59
C ASP A 78 -0.68 -17.40 46.18
N LYS A 79 0.07 -17.51 47.28
CA LYS A 79 0.69 -16.36 47.97
C LYS A 79 1.68 -15.55 47.11
N ASN A 80 2.10 -16.07 45.96
CA ASN A 80 3.00 -15.42 45.02
C ASN A 80 2.26 -14.86 43.78
N GLY A 81 0.96 -15.15 43.63
CA GLY A 81 0.12 -14.72 42.52
C GLY A 81 -0.11 -15.75 41.41
N PHE A 82 0.23 -17.03 41.58
CA PHE A 82 -0.01 -18.06 40.56
C PHE A 82 -1.38 -18.73 40.71
N VAL A 83 -2.21 -18.71 39.67
CA VAL A 83 -3.46 -19.47 39.56
C VAL A 83 -3.16 -20.80 38.85
N ILE A 84 -3.10 -21.89 39.62
CA ILE A 84 -2.71 -23.23 39.11
C ILE A 84 -3.84 -24.24 39.35
N GLU A 85 -4.28 -24.90 38.28
CA GLU A 85 -5.38 -25.88 38.31
C GLU A 85 -4.91 -27.22 37.75
N LYS A 86 -4.94 -28.28 38.57
CA LYS A 86 -4.55 -29.66 38.18
C LYS A 86 -3.12 -29.77 37.58
N GLY A 87 -2.24 -28.80 37.86
CA GLY A 87 -0.89 -28.69 37.30
C GLY A 87 -0.77 -27.80 36.05
N VAL A 88 -1.84 -27.13 35.63
CA VAL A 88 -1.83 -26.13 34.56
C VAL A 88 -1.77 -24.73 35.17
N LEU A 89 -0.80 -23.90 34.76
CA LEU A 89 -0.78 -22.49 35.11
C LEU A 89 -1.74 -21.71 34.20
N LYS A 90 -2.84 -21.25 34.80
CA LYS A 90 -3.92 -20.48 34.13
C LYS A 90 -3.56 -19.01 33.98
N LYS A 91 -3.07 -18.39 35.05
CA LYS A 91 -2.83 -16.94 35.15
C LYS A 91 -1.80 -16.62 36.23
N TYR A 92 -1.01 -15.57 36.01
CA TYR A 92 -0.21 -14.92 37.03
C TYR A 92 -0.74 -13.51 37.30
N THR A 93 -0.90 -13.19 38.58
CA THR A 93 -1.48 -11.95 39.11
C THR A 93 -0.63 -11.37 40.25
N GLY A 94 0.65 -11.74 40.34
CA GLY A 94 1.58 -11.19 41.32
C GLY A 94 2.13 -9.83 40.92
N SER A 95 2.95 -9.23 41.78
CA SER A 95 3.50 -7.88 41.59
C SER A 95 4.56 -7.76 40.49
N GLY A 96 5.07 -8.89 39.96
CA GLY A 96 6.20 -8.93 39.03
C GLY A 96 7.54 -9.10 39.74
N GLY A 97 8.60 -8.51 39.18
CA GLY A 97 9.98 -8.76 39.57
C GLY A 97 10.49 -10.10 39.03
N ASP A 98 11.46 -10.69 39.74
CA ASP A 98 12.07 -11.97 39.40
C ASP A 98 11.22 -13.12 39.93
N ILE A 99 10.64 -13.92 39.03
CA ILE A 99 9.66 -14.95 39.40
C ILE A 99 10.17 -16.36 39.08
N THR A 100 9.84 -17.32 39.97
CA THR A 100 10.01 -18.74 39.71
C THR A 100 8.63 -19.39 39.63
N ILE A 101 8.31 -19.99 38.49
CA ILE A 101 7.04 -20.72 38.32
C ILE A 101 7.12 -22.02 39.15
N PRO A 102 6.12 -22.37 39.98
CA PRO A 102 6.23 -23.48 40.92
C PRO A 102 6.53 -24.84 40.28
N ASP A 103 7.44 -25.59 40.91
CA ASP A 103 7.61 -27.02 40.62
C ASP A 103 6.29 -27.77 40.86
N GLY A 104 5.86 -28.55 39.87
CA GLY A 104 4.54 -29.17 39.83
C GLY A 104 3.66 -28.65 38.68
N VAL A 105 3.95 -27.45 38.16
CA VAL A 105 3.34 -26.96 36.91
C VAL A 105 3.87 -27.79 35.73
N LYS A 106 2.95 -28.38 34.97
CA LYS A 106 3.19 -29.24 33.79
C LYS A 106 2.95 -28.50 32.48
N SER A 107 2.00 -27.58 32.44
CA SER A 107 1.74 -26.72 31.27
C SER A 107 1.44 -25.29 31.69
N ILE A 108 1.66 -24.34 30.78
CA ILE A 108 1.21 -22.94 30.93
C ILE A 108 0.28 -22.62 29.76
N GLU A 109 -0.91 -22.11 30.08
CA GLU A 109 -1.91 -21.74 29.08
C GLU A 109 -1.56 -20.44 28.35
N LYS A 110 -2.17 -20.28 27.17
CA LYS A 110 -2.09 -19.07 26.35
C LYS A 110 -2.43 -17.85 27.21
N TYR A 111 -1.59 -16.83 27.14
CA TYR A 111 -1.76 -15.55 27.86
C TYR A 111 -1.63 -15.59 29.40
N ALA A 112 -1.12 -16.66 30.02
CA ALA A 112 -1.02 -16.72 31.48
C ALA A 112 -0.24 -15.55 32.14
N PHE A 113 0.70 -14.89 31.42
CA PHE A 113 1.40 -13.70 31.90
C PHE A 113 1.02 -12.39 31.19
N TRP A 114 -0.09 -12.33 30.43
CA TRP A 114 -0.52 -11.10 29.75
C TRP A 114 -0.63 -9.93 30.73
N ASN A 115 -0.08 -8.77 30.34
CA ASN A 115 -0.08 -7.50 31.07
C ASN A 115 0.68 -7.54 32.41
N ASN A 116 1.52 -8.55 32.63
CA ASN A 116 2.48 -8.56 33.74
C ASN A 116 3.73 -7.73 33.39
N PHE A 117 3.51 -6.43 33.20
CA PHE A 117 4.50 -5.44 32.75
C PHE A 117 5.73 -5.34 33.65
N ASN A 118 5.63 -5.77 34.91
CA ASN A 118 6.70 -5.67 35.91
C ASN A 118 7.55 -6.93 36.08
N VAL A 119 7.28 -8.04 35.38
CA VAL A 119 8.12 -9.24 35.45
C VAL A 119 9.46 -8.98 34.77
N THR A 120 10.57 -9.16 35.49
CA THR A 120 11.95 -8.89 35.03
C THR A 120 12.70 -10.16 34.61
N SER A 121 12.48 -11.27 35.32
CA SER A 121 12.99 -12.59 34.94
C SER A 121 11.98 -13.69 35.25
N VAL A 122 12.07 -14.81 34.51
CA VAL A 122 11.24 -16.01 34.75
C VAL A 122 12.10 -17.26 34.82
N VAL A 123 11.95 -18.04 35.89
CA VAL A 123 12.51 -19.40 36.00
C VAL A 123 11.45 -20.44 35.67
N ILE A 124 11.68 -21.20 34.60
CA ILE A 124 10.89 -22.36 34.18
C ILE A 124 11.26 -23.58 35.07
N PRO A 125 10.28 -24.26 35.72
CA PRO A 125 10.51 -25.37 36.64
C PRO A 125 10.93 -26.66 35.93
N LYS A 126 11.41 -27.64 36.70
CA LYS A 126 11.83 -28.94 36.13
C LYS A 126 10.66 -29.77 35.58
N SER A 127 9.45 -29.48 36.06
CA SER A 127 8.20 -30.20 35.73
C SER A 127 7.52 -29.75 34.44
N LEU A 128 7.91 -28.61 33.86
CA LEU A 128 7.18 -28.04 32.73
C LEU A 128 7.41 -28.83 31.43
N VAL A 129 6.30 -29.27 30.82
CA VAL A 129 6.23 -30.10 29.60
C VAL A 129 5.86 -29.27 28.37
N SER A 130 4.88 -28.37 28.49
CA SER A 130 4.34 -27.58 27.37
C SER A 130 4.07 -26.12 27.74
N MET A 131 4.04 -25.27 26.72
CA MET A 131 3.63 -23.87 26.78
C MET A 131 2.77 -23.58 25.56
N GLU A 132 1.60 -22.99 25.75
CA GLU A 132 0.63 -22.78 24.67
C GLU A 132 0.73 -21.37 24.09
N GLY A 133 1.37 -21.26 22.93
CA GLY A 133 1.62 -19.99 22.26
C GLY A 133 2.54 -19.07 23.08
N ASN A 134 2.31 -17.77 22.98
CA ASN A 134 3.22 -16.74 23.48
C ASN A 134 2.89 -16.37 24.93
N VAL A 135 3.27 -17.28 25.83
CA VAL A 135 3.04 -17.22 27.28
C VAL A 135 3.49 -15.89 27.90
N PHE A 136 4.56 -15.27 27.39
CA PHE A 136 5.17 -14.03 27.90
C PHE A 136 4.88 -12.77 27.04
N SER A 137 3.84 -12.80 26.19
CA SER A 137 3.39 -11.58 25.49
C SER A 137 3.05 -10.46 26.47
N TYR A 138 3.50 -9.24 26.16
CA TYR A 138 3.34 -8.03 26.98
C TYR A 138 4.01 -8.03 28.37
N CYS A 139 4.92 -8.97 28.66
CA CYS A 139 5.87 -8.85 29.78
C CYS A 139 6.96 -7.82 29.43
N MET A 140 6.62 -6.53 29.41
CA MET A 140 7.47 -5.49 28.81
C MET A 140 8.84 -5.31 29.47
N LYS A 141 8.98 -5.53 30.79
CA LYS A 141 10.27 -5.44 31.51
C LYS A 141 11.09 -6.75 31.51
N LEU A 142 10.65 -7.79 30.80
CA LEU A 142 11.30 -9.10 30.81
C LEU A 142 12.67 -9.03 30.11
N LYS A 143 13.73 -9.30 30.87
CA LYS A 143 15.14 -9.30 30.46
C LYS A 143 15.71 -10.71 30.26
N GLU A 144 15.21 -11.72 30.96
CA GLU A 144 15.72 -13.09 30.84
C GLU A 144 14.69 -14.17 31.22
N ILE A 145 14.73 -15.28 30.47
CA ILE A 145 14.05 -16.53 30.78
C ILE A 145 15.12 -17.59 31.09
N LYS A 146 15.06 -18.15 32.29
CA LYS A 146 15.94 -19.20 32.81
C LYS A 146 15.20 -20.53 32.82
N VAL A 147 15.87 -21.64 32.48
CA VAL A 147 15.31 -23.00 32.58
C VAL A 147 16.04 -23.82 33.64
N SER A 148 15.29 -24.43 34.55
CA SER A 148 15.81 -25.33 35.58
C SER A 148 16.61 -26.49 34.95
N LYS A 149 17.82 -26.77 35.47
CA LYS A 149 18.79 -27.73 34.90
C LYS A 149 18.18 -29.07 34.46
N ASN A 150 17.22 -29.58 35.23
CA ASN A 150 16.62 -30.91 35.04
C ASN A 150 15.31 -30.90 34.21
N ASN A 151 14.87 -29.77 33.66
CA ASN A 151 13.73 -29.74 32.73
C ASN A 151 14.08 -30.55 31.45
N GLN A 152 13.13 -31.34 30.95
CA GLN A 152 13.36 -32.27 29.82
C GLN A 152 12.91 -31.73 28.45
N TYR A 153 12.19 -30.60 28.40
CA TYR A 153 11.47 -30.11 27.23
C TYR A 153 11.98 -28.75 26.73
N PHE A 154 12.59 -27.95 27.60
CA PHE A 154 13.08 -26.60 27.31
C PHE A 154 14.57 -26.43 27.65
N SER A 155 15.17 -25.38 27.11
CA SER A 155 16.48 -24.89 27.51
C SER A 155 16.55 -23.36 27.42
N SER A 156 17.49 -22.75 28.14
CA SER A 156 17.74 -21.31 28.08
C SER A 156 19.21 -21.04 27.78
N GLU A 157 19.49 -20.03 26.97
CA GLU A 157 20.84 -19.54 26.68
C GLU A 157 20.79 -18.02 26.54
N ASN A 158 21.67 -17.32 27.27
CA ASN A 158 21.73 -15.84 27.30
C ASN A 158 20.36 -15.18 27.52
N GLY A 159 19.54 -15.73 28.42
CA GLY A 159 18.18 -15.25 28.72
C GLY A 159 17.11 -15.60 27.68
N ILE A 160 17.47 -16.19 26.54
CA ILE A 160 16.53 -16.57 25.48
C ILE A 160 16.05 -18.01 25.71
N LEU A 161 14.76 -18.24 25.47
CA LEU A 161 14.08 -19.53 25.65
C LEU A 161 14.06 -20.35 24.36
N TYR A 162 14.40 -21.64 24.47
CA TYR A 162 14.42 -22.63 23.39
C TYR A 162 13.75 -23.94 23.82
N ASP A 163 13.49 -24.84 22.86
CA ASP A 163 13.26 -26.25 23.18
C ASP A 163 14.54 -26.91 23.78
N LYS A 164 14.43 -28.12 24.32
CA LYS A 164 15.56 -28.82 24.96
C LYS A 164 16.76 -29.03 24.03
N LYS A 165 16.54 -29.16 22.72
CA LYS A 165 17.59 -29.44 21.72
C LYS A 165 18.08 -28.19 20.99
N LYS A 166 17.63 -26.99 21.39
CA LYS A 166 17.90 -25.70 20.71
C LYS A 166 17.68 -25.76 19.19
N LYS A 167 16.63 -26.47 18.76
CA LYS A 167 16.12 -26.57 17.39
C LYS A 167 15.06 -25.51 17.09
N VAL A 168 14.35 -25.03 18.10
CA VAL A 168 13.35 -23.96 18.01
C VAL A 168 13.70 -22.87 19.01
N LEU A 169 13.89 -21.64 18.53
CA LEU A 169 13.92 -20.45 19.37
C LEU A 169 12.46 -20.07 19.66
N LEU A 170 12.05 -20.09 20.93
CA LEU A 170 10.67 -19.95 21.35
C LEU A 170 10.34 -18.51 21.74
N GLN A 171 11.14 -17.90 22.62
CA GLN A 171 10.94 -16.52 23.07
C GLN A 171 12.26 -15.84 23.41
N CYS A 172 12.53 -14.72 22.76
CA CYS A 172 13.46 -13.69 23.19
C CYS A 172 12.74 -12.73 24.16
N PRO A 173 13.37 -12.35 25.29
CA PRO A 173 12.89 -11.26 26.13
C PRO A 173 12.87 -9.90 25.40
N ARG A 174 12.00 -8.97 25.82
CA ARG A 174 11.78 -7.68 25.12
C ARG A 174 12.87 -6.65 25.42
N GLU A 175 13.43 -6.72 26.62
CA GLU A 175 14.52 -5.87 27.12
C GLU A 175 15.90 -6.52 26.90
N MET A 176 16.05 -7.42 25.92
CA MET A 176 17.36 -7.91 25.51
C MET A 176 18.16 -6.79 24.83
N GLU A 177 19.27 -6.40 25.46
CA GLU A 177 20.25 -5.47 24.91
C GLU A 177 21.47 -6.21 24.33
N GLY A 178 22.17 -5.57 23.39
CA GLY A 178 23.36 -6.13 22.74
C GLY A 178 23.06 -6.98 21.49
N ASP A 179 24.11 -7.56 20.93
CA ASP A 179 24.03 -8.35 19.68
C ASP A 179 23.49 -9.77 19.96
N ILE A 180 22.29 -10.05 19.45
CA ILE A 180 21.66 -11.37 19.65
C ILE A 180 22.19 -12.37 18.62
N ILE A 181 22.99 -13.33 19.10
CA ILE A 181 23.48 -14.46 18.31
C ILE A 181 22.49 -15.63 18.44
N ILE A 182 21.81 -15.98 17.34
CA ILE A 182 21.01 -17.20 17.25
C ILE A 182 21.95 -18.39 17.02
N PRO A 183 21.89 -19.48 17.82
CA PRO A 183 22.77 -20.63 17.62
C PRO A 183 22.51 -21.39 16.31
N GLU A 184 23.57 -21.87 15.64
CA GLU A 184 23.52 -22.76 14.45
C GLU A 184 22.83 -24.12 14.71
N THR A 185 22.43 -24.42 15.94
CA THR A 185 21.53 -25.54 16.21
C THR A 185 20.10 -25.26 15.75
N VAL A 186 19.66 -23.99 15.75
CA VAL A 186 18.26 -23.57 15.55
C VAL A 186 17.84 -23.75 14.09
N VAL A 187 16.77 -24.52 13.86
CA VAL A 187 16.19 -24.78 12.52
C VAL A 187 14.85 -24.08 12.30
N LYS A 188 14.21 -23.56 13.37
CA LYS A 188 12.99 -22.74 13.32
C LYS A 188 13.10 -21.56 14.30
N ILE A 189 12.70 -20.37 13.84
CA ILE A 189 12.32 -19.25 14.72
C ILE A 189 10.80 -19.35 14.97
N GLY A 190 10.38 -19.28 16.23
CA GLY A 190 8.99 -19.38 16.65
C GLY A 190 8.09 -18.24 16.16
N ASP A 191 6.77 -18.41 16.31
CA ASP A 191 5.81 -17.34 16.06
C ASP A 191 5.92 -16.32 17.22
N LYS A 192 6.02 -15.01 16.93
CA LYS A 192 6.30 -13.93 17.92
C LYS A 192 7.59 -14.08 18.74
N ALA A 193 8.55 -14.87 18.27
CA ALA A 193 9.78 -15.16 19.01
C ALA A 193 10.61 -13.92 19.41
N PHE A 194 10.60 -12.84 18.62
CA PHE A 194 11.20 -11.53 18.91
C PHE A 194 10.16 -10.40 18.93
N ASP A 195 8.88 -10.73 19.13
CA ASP A 195 7.78 -9.74 19.15
C ASP A 195 8.02 -8.65 20.20
N ASN A 196 8.07 -7.40 19.72
CA ASN A 196 8.39 -6.20 20.50
C ASN A 196 9.79 -6.22 21.18
N CYS A 197 10.81 -6.84 20.57
CA CYS A 197 12.21 -6.66 21.00
C CYS A 197 12.72 -5.25 20.61
N TYR A 198 12.31 -4.23 21.37
CA TYR A 198 12.51 -2.81 21.04
C TYR A 198 13.96 -2.37 20.87
N TYR A 199 14.89 -3.08 21.50
CA TYR A 199 16.33 -2.76 21.49
C TYR A 199 17.09 -3.38 20.31
N LEU A 200 16.48 -4.33 19.59
CA LEU A 200 17.11 -5.05 18.47
C LEU A 200 17.33 -4.12 17.27
N THR A 201 18.59 -3.88 16.90
CA THR A 201 18.98 -2.98 15.79
C THR A 201 19.33 -3.73 14.50
N SER A 202 19.83 -4.96 14.62
CA SER A 202 20.15 -5.88 13.53
C SER A 202 19.96 -7.32 14.01
N ILE A 203 19.76 -8.27 13.10
CA ILE A 203 19.74 -9.70 13.45
C ILE A 203 20.44 -10.53 12.37
N SER A 204 21.32 -11.43 12.80
CA SER A 204 21.89 -12.47 11.94
C SER A 204 21.06 -13.74 12.08
N ILE A 205 20.43 -14.18 10.98
CA ILE A 205 19.66 -15.42 10.93
C ILE A 205 20.59 -16.51 10.37
N PRO A 206 20.95 -17.55 11.16
CA PRO A 206 21.95 -18.53 10.75
C PRO A 206 21.46 -19.45 9.62
N GLU A 207 22.41 -20.00 8.87
CA GLU A 207 22.13 -20.88 7.72
C GLU A 207 21.48 -22.21 8.13
N SER A 208 21.46 -22.54 9.41
CA SER A 208 20.65 -23.63 9.98
C SER A 208 19.13 -23.39 9.89
N VAL A 209 18.65 -22.14 9.83
CA VAL A 209 17.23 -21.81 9.90
C VAL A 209 16.50 -22.15 8.59
N THR A 210 15.41 -22.91 8.73
CA THR A 210 14.55 -23.34 7.61
C THR A 210 13.15 -22.73 7.62
N SER A 211 12.73 -22.14 8.74
CA SER A 211 11.41 -21.51 8.88
C SER A 211 11.44 -20.35 9.89
N ILE A 212 10.72 -19.29 9.55
CA ILE A 212 10.49 -18.12 10.40
C ILE A 212 8.98 -18.03 10.68
N GLY A 213 8.59 -17.95 11.95
CA GLY A 213 7.20 -17.96 12.38
C GLY A 213 6.38 -16.73 12.00
N LYS A 214 5.06 -16.78 12.26
CA LYS A 214 4.18 -15.60 12.17
C LYS A 214 4.63 -14.54 13.18
N TYR A 215 4.60 -13.26 12.79
CA TYR A 215 4.97 -12.14 13.66
C TYR A 215 6.36 -12.25 14.33
N ALA A 216 7.28 -13.04 13.75
CA ALA A 216 8.54 -13.42 14.41
C ALA A 216 9.39 -12.23 14.89
N PHE A 217 9.45 -11.11 14.14
CA PHE A 217 10.14 -9.88 14.51
C PHE A 217 9.20 -8.67 14.65
N TYR A 218 7.89 -8.92 14.79
CA TYR A 218 6.85 -7.89 14.81
C TYR A 218 7.13 -6.79 15.83
N PHE A 219 7.01 -5.52 15.41
CA PHE A 219 7.37 -4.34 16.21
C PHE A 219 8.79 -4.37 16.83
N CYS A 220 9.79 -4.99 16.19
CA CYS A 220 11.21 -4.69 16.46
C CYS A 220 11.56 -3.28 15.98
N LEU A 221 11.06 -2.23 16.66
CA LEU A 221 11.01 -0.85 16.16
C LEU A 221 12.38 -0.28 15.69
N ARG A 222 13.48 -0.72 16.30
CA ARG A 222 14.84 -0.26 15.97
C ARG A 222 15.54 -1.06 14.86
N LEU A 223 14.97 -2.19 14.42
CA LEU A 223 15.58 -3.10 13.44
C LEU A 223 15.74 -2.41 12.08
N LEU A 224 16.98 -2.30 11.61
CA LEU A 224 17.32 -1.55 10.39
C LEU A 224 17.18 -2.39 9.11
N ASN A 225 17.57 -3.67 9.21
CA ASN A 225 17.62 -4.62 8.11
C ASN A 225 17.54 -6.05 8.66
N ALA A 226 17.15 -6.99 7.80
CA ALA A 226 17.23 -8.42 8.04
C ALA A 226 17.71 -9.13 6.77
N THR A 227 18.52 -10.18 6.92
CA THR A 227 18.97 -11.02 5.80
C THR A 227 18.40 -12.43 5.93
N ILE A 228 17.69 -12.89 4.90
CA ILE A 228 17.13 -14.24 4.83
C ILE A 228 18.19 -15.21 4.24
N PRO A 229 18.71 -16.19 5.00
CA PRO A 229 19.74 -17.14 4.55
C PRO A 229 19.19 -18.16 3.55
N LYS A 230 20.05 -18.93 2.87
CA LYS A 230 19.62 -19.73 1.69
C LYS A 230 18.64 -20.87 2.01
N ASN A 231 18.63 -21.33 3.26
CA ASN A 231 17.86 -22.49 3.69
C ASN A 231 16.44 -22.18 4.18
N VAL A 232 16.05 -20.92 4.37
CA VAL A 232 14.69 -20.53 4.79
C VAL A 232 13.69 -20.84 3.67
N LYS A 233 12.68 -21.66 4.01
CA LYS A 233 11.67 -22.23 3.10
C LYS A 233 10.28 -21.64 3.32
N SER A 234 10.00 -21.15 4.54
CA SER A 234 8.77 -20.50 4.93
C SER A 234 9.03 -19.30 5.83
N ILE A 235 8.26 -18.24 5.62
CA ILE A 235 8.21 -17.02 6.43
C ILE A 235 6.73 -16.80 6.73
N GLY A 236 6.39 -16.57 8.00
CA GLY A 236 5.01 -16.34 8.42
C GLY A 236 4.47 -14.97 8.04
N VAL A 237 3.15 -14.84 8.09
CA VAL A 237 2.43 -13.55 8.06
C VAL A 237 2.96 -12.64 9.17
N GLY A 238 3.11 -11.34 8.89
CA GLY A 238 3.60 -10.34 9.83
C GLY A 238 5.03 -10.52 10.33
N ALA A 239 5.78 -11.50 9.81
CA ALA A 239 7.08 -11.88 10.36
C ALA A 239 8.12 -10.76 10.38
N PHE A 240 7.95 -9.77 9.50
CA PHE A 240 8.75 -8.56 9.38
C PHE A 240 7.86 -7.31 9.21
N ALA A 241 6.81 -7.19 10.05
CA ALA A 241 5.87 -6.06 10.03
C ALA A 241 6.00 -5.15 11.26
N GLY A 242 5.66 -3.87 11.06
CA GLY A 242 5.62 -2.85 12.11
C GLY A 242 6.95 -2.17 12.47
N GLU A 243 8.12 -2.66 12.01
CA GLU A 243 9.44 -2.14 12.40
C GLU A 243 9.74 -0.77 11.79
N GLN A 244 9.50 0.30 12.57
CA GLN A 244 9.61 1.71 12.16
C GLN A 244 10.87 2.07 11.37
N ARG A 245 12.02 1.48 11.70
CA ARG A 245 13.31 1.81 11.06
C ARG A 245 13.72 0.83 9.97
N MET A 246 12.99 -0.26 9.74
CA MET A 246 13.42 -1.23 8.73
C MET A 246 13.17 -0.66 7.35
N SER A 247 14.26 -0.50 6.60
CA SER A 247 14.22 0.04 5.25
C SER A 247 14.58 -0.99 4.19
N ASP A 248 15.06 -2.18 4.56
CA ASP A 248 15.64 -3.13 3.61
C ASP A 248 15.60 -4.58 4.13
N ILE A 249 14.85 -5.46 3.46
CA ILE A 249 14.92 -6.91 3.66
C ILE A 249 15.78 -7.49 2.53
N GLN A 250 16.88 -8.15 2.90
CA GLN A 250 17.77 -8.84 1.97
C GLN A 250 17.53 -10.34 1.97
N VAL A 251 17.85 -10.99 0.85
CA VAL A 251 17.70 -12.44 0.67
C VAL A 251 18.93 -12.97 -0.03
N SER A 252 19.55 -14.01 0.53
CA SER A 252 20.69 -14.72 -0.08
C SER A 252 20.36 -15.15 -1.52
N GLU A 253 21.27 -14.92 -2.46
CA GLU A 253 21.05 -15.21 -3.89
C GLU A 253 20.71 -16.70 -4.12
N ASP A 254 21.33 -17.57 -3.33
CA ASP A 254 21.12 -19.03 -3.29
C ASP A 254 19.78 -19.47 -2.70
N ASN A 255 19.03 -18.60 -2.01
CA ASN A 255 17.74 -18.97 -1.42
C ASN A 255 16.78 -19.43 -2.52
N LYS A 256 16.22 -20.64 -2.41
CA LYS A 256 15.42 -21.26 -3.49
C LYS A 256 13.93 -20.86 -3.45
N TYR A 257 13.50 -20.15 -2.40
CA TYR A 257 12.10 -19.91 -2.06
C TYR A 257 11.71 -18.43 -2.08
N PHE A 258 12.66 -17.52 -1.82
CA PHE A 258 12.44 -16.07 -1.69
C PHE A 258 13.43 -15.23 -2.51
N THR A 259 13.13 -13.95 -2.68
CA THR A 259 14.01 -12.96 -3.31
C THR A 259 13.65 -11.55 -2.82
N SER A 260 14.65 -10.66 -2.76
CA SER A 260 14.40 -9.23 -2.58
C SER A 260 14.38 -8.51 -3.94
N GLU A 261 13.60 -7.44 -4.05
CA GLU A 261 13.81 -6.42 -5.08
C GLU A 261 13.66 -5.02 -4.46
N ASN A 262 14.72 -4.21 -4.57
CA ASN A 262 14.81 -2.91 -3.90
C ASN A 262 14.50 -2.98 -2.39
N GLY A 263 14.84 -4.08 -1.70
CA GLY A 263 14.57 -4.27 -0.27
C GLY A 263 13.16 -4.73 0.10
N ILE A 264 12.28 -4.96 -0.88
CA ILE A 264 10.94 -5.53 -0.67
C ILE A 264 11.04 -7.06 -0.86
N LEU A 265 10.42 -7.82 0.03
CA LEU A 265 10.46 -9.28 0.08
C LEU A 265 9.37 -9.91 -0.81
N TYR A 266 9.76 -10.90 -1.63
CA TYR A 266 8.90 -11.67 -2.50
C TYR A 266 9.22 -13.17 -2.43
N ASP A 267 8.32 -14.03 -2.92
CA ASP A 267 8.69 -15.39 -3.30
C ASP A 267 9.67 -15.39 -4.50
N LYS A 268 10.43 -16.46 -4.71
CA LYS A 268 11.47 -16.54 -5.76
C LYS A 268 10.97 -16.23 -7.19
N LYS A 269 9.67 -16.43 -7.47
CA LYS A 269 9.05 -16.17 -8.79
C LYS A 269 8.41 -14.78 -8.89
N LYS A 270 8.44 -13.96 -7.82
CA LYS A 270 7.78 -12.64 -7.72
C LYS A 270 6.30 -12.70 -8.11
N LYS A 271 5.61 -13.71 -7.59
CA LYS A 271 4.15 -13.90 -7.64
C LYS A 271 3.45 -13.35 -6.39
N VAL A 272 4.09 -13.50 -5.24
CA VAL A 272 3.63 -12.97 -3.95
C VAL A 272 4.58 -11.85 -3.54
N LEU A 273 4.05 -10.64 -3.31
CA LEU A 273 4.74 -9.63 -2.50
C LEU A 273 4.42 -9.96 -1.04
N ILE A 274 5.45 -10.32 -0.28
CA ILE A 274 5.32 -10.85 1.08
C ILE A 274 5.38 -9.70 2.09
N GLN A 275 6.40 -8.84 2.00
CA GLN A 275 6.57 -7.73 2.94
C GLN A 275 7.32 -6.56 2.31
N CYS A 276 6.78 -5.35 2.48
CA CYS A 276 7.46 -4.08 2.28
C CYS A 276 7.95 -3.55 3.63
N PRO A 277 9.23 -3.18 3.78
CA PRO A 277 9.73 -2.58 5.02
C PRO A 277 9.06 -1.23 5.33
N ARG A 278 8.76 -0.98 6.60
CA ARG A 278 7.97 0.18 7.05
C ARG A 278 8.57 1.55 6.68
N ALA A 279 9.90 1.64 6.61
CA ALA A 279 10.61 2.86 6.25
C ALA A 279 10.76 3.07 4.72
N LYS A 280 10.16 2.23 3.86
CA LYS A 280 10.07 2.50 2.42
C LYS A 280 9.21 3.74 2.15
N SER A 281 9.64 4.59 1.23
CA SER A 281 9.06 5.91 1.01
C SER A 281 8.82 6.26 -0.46
N GLY A 282 7.88 7.19 -0.71
CA GLY A 282 7.59 7.71 -2.05
C GLY A 282 6.68 6.83 -2.91
N GLU A 283 6.99 6.69 -4.21
CA GLU A 283 6.19 5.97 -5.21
C GLU A 283 6.65 4.51 -5.36
N ILE A 284 5.93 3.57 -4.74
CA ILE A 284 6.19 2.13 -4.87
C ILE A 284 5.59 1.60 -6.19
N LYS A 285 6.32 0.69 -6.85
CA LYS A 285 5.89 0.01 -8.09
C LYS A 285 5.98 -1.48 -7.90
N ILE A 286 4.83 -2.16 -7.85
CA ILE A 286 4.78 -3.61 -7.74
C ILE A 286 5.08 -4.21 -9.13
N PRO A 287 5.99 -5.19 -9.27
CA PRO A 287 6.32 -5.79 -10.57
C PRO A 287 5.14 -6.49 -11.24
N GLU A 288 5.02 -6.38 -12.57
CA GLU A 288 3.99 -7.01 -13.43
C GLU A 288 4.01 -8.56 -13.43
N SER A 289 4.88 -9.17 -12.63
CA SER A 289 4.88 -10.62 -12.33
C SER A 289 3.91 -10.97 -11.20
N VAL A 290 3.71 -10.05 -10.24
CA VAL A 290 2.97 -10.27 -8.99
C VAL A 290 1.48 -10.49 -9.28
N THR A 291 0.93 -11.52 -8.65
CA THR A 291 -0.48 -11.90 -8.69
C THR A 291 -1.17 -11.71 -7.33
N ASN A 292 -0.40 -11.70 -6.25
CA ASN A 292 -0.90 -11.63 -4.87
C ASN A 292 -0.08 -10.60 -4.08
N ILE A 293 -0.76 -9.68 -3.40
CA ILE A 293 -0.19 -8.94 -2.27
C ILE A 293 -0.56 -9.71 -1.00
N GLY A 294 0.43 -9.98 -0.16
CA GLY A 294 0.24 -10.71 1.10
C GLY A 294 -0.62 -9.96 2.12
N GLU A 295 -1.05 -10.71 3.12
CA GLU A 295 -1.58 -10.21 4.39
C GLU A 295 -0.51 -9.33 5.07
N GLU A 296 -0.90 -8.18 5.62
CA GLU A 296 -0.01 -7.21 6.32
C GLU A 296 1.18 -6.66 5.50
N ALA A 297 1.22 -6.90 4.18
CA ALA A 297 2.43 -6.70 3.36
C ALA A 297 2.93 -5.25 3.24
N PHE A 298 2.10 -4.24 3.54
CA PHE A 298 2.48 -2.83 3.70
C PHE A 298 1.96 -2.24 5.02
N GLU A 299 1.71 -3.05 6.06
CA GLU A 299 1.20 -2.54 7.33
C GLU A 299 2.13 -1.46 7.90
N TYR A 300 1.53 -0.35 8.36
CA TYR A 300 2.18 0.83 8.90
C TYR A 300 3.21 1.51 7.96
N CYS A 301 3.18 1.27 6.63
CA CYS A 301 4.07 1.92 5.65
C CYS A 301 3.77 3.42 5.42
N GLN A 302 3.70 4.19 6.51
CA GLN A 302 3.32 5.61 6.60
C GLN A 302 4.09 6.54 5.65
N ASN A 303 5.27 6.15 5.16
CA ASN A 303 6.12 6.98 4.30
C ASN A 303 5.84 6.84 2.79
N ILE A 304 4.98 5.90 2.36
CA ILE A 304 4.59 5.77 0.94
C ILE A 304 3.51 6.80 0.59
N THR A 305 3.64 7.45 -0.56
CA THR A 305 2.72 8.53 -1.00
C THR A 305 1.86 8.15 -2.20
N SER A 306 2.33 7.17 -2.99
CA SER A 306 1.56 6.53 -4.05
C SER A 306 2.03 5.09 -4.27
N ILE A 307 1.13 4.23 -4.75
CA ILE A 307 1.48 2.87 -5.19
C ILE A 307 0.91 2.57 -6.57
N ILE A 308 1.72 1.88 -7.38
CA ILE A 308 1.31 1.34 -8.68
C ILE A 308 1.19 -0.18 -8.53
N ILE A 309 -0.06 -0.65 -8.39
CA ILE A 309 -0.43 -2.07 -8.43
C ILE A 309 -0.69 -2.46 -9.90
N PRO A 310 -0.07 -3.52 -10.43
CA PRO A 310 -0.27 -3.96 -11.82
C PRO A 310 -1.61 -4.69 -12.00
N GLU A 311 -2.11 -4.71 -13.24
CA GLU A 311 -3.37 -5.36 -13.61
C GLU A 311 -3.27 -6.91 -13.55
N SER A 312 -2.10 -7.46 -13.19
CA SER A 312 -1.83 -8.88 -12.93
C SER A 312 -2.22 -9.34 -11.53
N VAL A 313 -2.40 -8.41 -10.58
CA VAL A 313 -2.80 -8.74 -9.20
C VAL A 313 -4.29 -9.09 -9.15
N THR A 314 -4.60 -10.24 -8.55
CA THR A 314 -5.96 -10.76 -8.33
C THR A 314 -6.32 -10.86 -6.86
N ASN A 315 -5.34 -10.74 -5.95
CA ASN A 315 -5.55 -10.83 -4.51
C ASN A 315 -4.78 -9.72 -3.78
N ILE A 316 -5.44 -9.06 -2.82
CA ILE A 316 -4.83 -8.18 -1.82
C ILE A 316 -5.26 -8.74 -0.47
N GLY A 317 -4.30 -9.10 0.40
CA GLY A 317 -4.60 -9.75 1.68
C GLY A 317 -5.23 -8.83 2.72
N ARG A 318 -5.68 -9.43 3.83
CA ARG A 318 -6.14 -8.69 5.03
C ARG A 318 -5.06 -7.75 5.53
N VAL A 319 -5.46 -6.60 6.06
CA VAL A 319 -4.56 -5.62 6.69
C VAL A 319 -3.48 -5.05 5.73
N ALA A 320 -3.49 -5.39 4.43
CA ALA A 320 -2.32 -5.27 3.56
C ALA A 320 -1.79 -3.84 3.34
N PHE A 321 -2.58 -2.79 3.56
CA PHE A 321 -2.18 -1.38 3.53
C PHE A 321 -2.59 -0.61 4.80
N LYS A 322 -2.92 -1.30 5.90
CA LYS A 322 -3.36 -0.63 7.13
C LYS A 322 -2.32 0.38 7.62
N SER A 323 -2.79 1.54 8.08
CA SER A 323 -1.98 2.69 8.54
C SER A 323 -0.93 3.17 7.52
N CYS A 324 -1.21 3.04 6.22
CA CYS A 324 -0.49 3.77 5.17
C CYS A 324 -0.93 5.25 5.11
N GLU A 325 -0.74 6.00 6.20
CA GLU A 325 -1.33 7.34 6.43
C GLU A 325 -1.12 8.34 5.29
N ASN A 326 0.06 8.40 4.66
CA ASN A 326 0.34 9.32 3.54
C ASN A 326 -0.10 8.79 2.15
N LEU A 327 -0.73 7.61 2.05
CA LEU A 327 -1.12 7.00 0.77
C LEU A 327 -2.33 7.73 0.16
N THR A 328 -2.06 8.68 -0.73
CA THR A 328 -3.07 9.59 -1.27
C THR A 328 -4.12 8.95 -2.18
N SER A 329 -3.78 7.86 -2.88
CA SER A 329 -4.64 7.25 -3.91
C SER A 329 -4.30 5.79 -4.20
N VAL A 330 -5.32 4.98 -4.48
CA VAL A 330 -5.21 3.57 -4.86
C VAL A 330 -6.14 3.24 -6.02
N ILE A 331 -5.61 2.52 -7.03
CA ILE A 331 -6.40 1.92 -8.10
C ILE A 331 -6.38 0.41 -7.88
N ILE A 332 -7.53 -0.17 -7.51
CA ILE A 332 -7.64 -1.61 -7.29
C ILE A 332 -7.70 -2.32 -8.67
N PRO A 333 -6.83 -3.31 -8.93
CA PRO A 333 -6.76 -4.02 -10.22
C PRO A 333 -8.07 -4.71 -10.62
N GLN A 334 -8.37 -4.79 -11.92
CA GLN A 334 -9.61 -5.40 -12.43
C GLN A 334 -9.78 -6.89 -12.09
N GLY A 335 -8.71 -7.59 -11.67
CA GLY A 335 -8.74 -8.99 -11.28
C GLY A 335 -9.05 -9.25 -9.80
N VAL A 336 -9.19 -8.21 -8.98
CA VAL A 336 -9.53 -8.34 -7.55
C VAL A 336 -11.04 -8.47 -7.37
N THR A 337 -11.46 -9.51 -6.66
CA THR A 337 -12.87 -9.85 -6.42
C THR A 337 -13.38 -9.50 -5.03
N GLN A 338 -12.51 -9.27 -4.05
CA GLN A 338 -12.89 -8.91 -2.68
C GLN A 338 -11.95 -7.82 -2.16
N ILE A 339 -12.48 -6.92 -1.32
CA ILE A 339 -11.66 -6.03 -0.50
C ILE A 339 -11.70 -6.60 0.91
N GLU A 340 -10.61 -7.25 1.29
CA GLU A 340 -10.45 -8.00 2.53
C GLU A 340 -10.50 -7.12 3.79
N GLU A 341 -10.67 -7.76 4.95
CA GLU A 341 -10.71 -7.12 6.26
C GLU A 341 -9.56 -6.13 6.49
N SER A 342 -9.89 -4.93 6.98
CA SER A 342 -8.94 -3.86 7.32
C SER A 342 -7.96 -3.44 6.20
N THR A 343 -8.18 -3.83 4.93
CA THR A 343 -7.18 -3.69 3.85
C THR A 343 -6.57 -2.29 3.75
N PHE A 344 -7.37 -1.23 3.86
CA PHE A 344 -6.92 0.17 3.82
C PHE A 344 -7.26 0.94 5.12
N SER A 345 -7.51 0.24 6.23
CA SER A 345 -7.80 0.86 7.53
C SER A 345 -6.70 1.87 7.92
N GLY A 346 -7.06 3.02 8.49
CA GLY A 346 -6.10 4.05 8.92
C GLY A 346 -5.34 4.76 7.77
N CYS A 347 -5.73 4.59 6.50
CA CYS A 347 -5.15 5.35 5.40
C CYS A 347 -5.70 6.79 5.37
N SER A 348 -5.35 7.61 6.36
CA SER A 348 -5.95 8.94 6.60
C SER A 348 -5.89 9.90 5.40
N SER A 349 -4.83 9.89 4.59
CA SER A 349 -4.72 10.72 3.36
C SER A 349 -5.43 10.15 2.12
N LEU A 350 -6.02 8.95 2.20
CA LEU A 350 -6.59 8.25 1.05
C LEU A 350 -7.88 8.92 0.58
N SER A 351 -7.75 9.73 -0.46
CA SER A 351 -8.84 10.59 -0.98
C SER A 351 -9.40 10.11 -2.32
N ASN A 352 -8.75 9.14 -2.96
CA ASN A 352 -9.05 8.68 -4.31
C ASN A 352 -8.88 7.15 -4.40
N VAL A 353 -9.99 6.42 -4.22
CA VAL A 353 -10.07 4.96 -4.40
C VAL A 353 -10.84 4.65 -5.69
N THR A 354 -10.34 3.69 -6.48
CA THR A 354 -11.10 3.11 -7.61
C THR A 354 -11.37 1.64 -7.37
N ILE A 355 -12.61 1.29 -7.04
CA ILE A 355 -13.10 -0.09 -6.95
C ILE A 355 -13.48 -0.57 -8.38
N PRO A 356 -13.03 -1.77 -8.83
CA PRO A 356 -13.37 -2.31 -10.14
C PRO A 356 -14.71 -3.07 -10.13
N LYS A 357 -15.36 -3.21 -11.30
CA LYS A 357 -16.55 -4.08 -11.49
C LYS A 357 -16.26 -5.60 -11.34
N GLY A 358 -15.14 -5.98 -10.73
CA GLY A 358 -14.84 -7.34 -10.33
C GLY A 358 -15.16 -7.62 -8.86
N VAL A 359 -15.25 -6.58 -8.02
CA VAL A 359 -15.44 -6.74 -6.57
C VAL A 359 -16.89 -7.12 -6.24
N THR A 360 -17.04 -8.15 -5.41
CA THR A 360 -18.31 -8.68 -4.90
C THR A 360 -18.53 -8.42 -3.41
N SER A 361 -17.46 -8.22 -2.63
CA SER A 361 -17.54 -7.96 -1.19
C SER A 361 -16.54 -6.90 -0.72
N ILE A 362 -16.92 -6.14 0.31
CA ILE A 362 -16.08 -5.19 1.03
C ILE A 362 -16.18 -5.53 2.52
N SER A 363 -15.11 -6.05 3.10
CA SER A 363 -15.16 -6.62 4.45
C SER A 363 -14.96 -5.62 5.58
N ASN A 364 -15.11 -6.11 6.82
CA ASN A 364 -15.04 -5.29 8.03
C ASN A 364 -13.80 -4.37 8.04
N SER A 365 -14.03 -3.12 8.43
CA SER A 365 -13.00 -2.08 8.59
C SER A 365 -12.15 -1.78 7.34
N ALA A 366 -12.54 -2.25 6.14
CA ALA A 366 -11.74 -2.16 4.91
C ALA A 366 -11.24 -0.75 4.56
N PHE A 367 -12.01 0.29 4.89
CA PHE A 367 -11.66 1.73 4.77
C PHE A 367 -11.92 2.50 6.07
N TYR A 368 -11.86 1.84 7.23
CA TYR A 368 -11.94 2.49 8.54
C TYR A 368 -10.91 3.62 8.66
N SER A 369 -11.27 4.74 9.30
CA SER A 369 -10.37 5.90 9.50
C SER A 369 -9.72 6.46 8.22
N CYS A 370 -10.31 6.24 7.04
CA CYS A 370 -9.94 6.93 5.80
C CYS A 370 -10.49 8.37 5.77
N THR A 371 -10.04 9.22 6.70
CA THR A 371 -10.64 10.55 6.97
C THR A 371 -10.61 11.53 5.77
N SER A 372 -9.73 11.33 4.79
CA SER A 372 -9.73 12.10 3.53
C SER A 372 -10.69 11.57 2.44
N LEU A 373 -11.35 10.44 2.65
CA LEU A 373 -12.19 9.75 1.66
C LEU A 373 -13.61 10.36 1.59
N LYS A 374 -13.73 11.52 0.95
CA LYS A 374 -15.02 12.24 0.88
C LYS A 374 -16.04 11.63 -0.09
N ASN A 375 -15.59 10.81 -1.04
CA ASN A 375 -16.44 10.23 -2.07
C ASN A 375 -15.92 8.82 -2.43
N ILE A 376 -16.80 7.82 -2.49
CA ILE A 376 -16.47 6.51 -3.07
C ILE A 376 -17.57 6.03 -4.01
N THR A 377 -17.20 5.31 -5.07
CA THR A 377 -18.14 4.68 -6.00
C THR A 377 -18.11 3.17 -5.79
N ILE A 378 -19.23 2.59 -5.38
CA ILE A 378 -19.39 1.15 -5.21
C ILE A 378 -20.12 0.58 -6.43
N PRO A 379 -19.55 -0.42 -7.14
CA PRO A 379 -20.20 -0.99 -8.33
C PRO A 379 -21.36 -1.93 -7.98
N GLU A 380 -22.28 -2.14 -8.93
CA GLU A 380 -23.46 -3.00 -8.83
C GLU A 380 -23.14 -4.45 -8.42
N THR A 381 -21.89 -4.88 -8.65
CA THR A 381 -21.40 -6.22 -8.41
C THR A 381 -21.17 -6.51 -6.93
N VAL A 382 -21.10 -5.48 -6.07
CA VAL A 382 -20.94 -5.66 -4.62
C VAL A 382 -22.25 -6.12 -4.01
N THR A 383 -22.27 -7.37 -3.57
CA THR A 383 -23.41 -8.02 -2.92
C THR A 383 -23.36 -7.95 -1.39
N SER A 384 -22.18 -7.66 -0.81
CA SER A 384 -22.01 -7.49 0.64
C SER A 384 -21.03 -6.37 1.00
N ILE A 385 -21.38 -5.63 2.05
CA ILE A 385 -20.49 -4.68 2.74
C ILE A 385 -20.69 -4.92 4.24
N ASP A 386 -19.63 -5.27 4.93
CA ASP A 386 -19.68 -5.61 6.36
C ASP A 386 -19.73 -4.34 7.24
N GLN A 387 -20.15 -4.49 8.50
CA GLN A 387 -20.07 -3.43 9.52
C GLN A 387 -18.64 -2.86 9.62
N GLY A 388 -18.49 -1.58 9.94
CA GLY A 388 -17.18 -0.93 10.10
C GLY A 388 -16.47 -0.55 8.80
N ALA A 389 -16.91 -1.07 7.64
CA ALA A 389 -16.18 -0.96 6.37
C ALA A 389 -15.81 0.48 5.95
N PHE A 390 -16.58 1.49 6.38
CA PHE A 390 -16.33 2.91 6.12
C PHE A 390 -16.43 3.80 7.38
N ASP A 391 -16.42 3.21 8.57
CA ASP A 391 -16.61 3.95 9.82
C ASP A 391 -15.46 4.95 10.06
N THR A 392 -15.72 5.96 10.88
CA THR A 392 -14.90 7.18 11.09
C THR A 392 -14.51 7.98 9.82
N SER A 393 -14.99 7.61 8.62
CA SER A 393 -14.82 8.39 7.38
C SER A 393 -15.75 9.62 7.35
N VAL A 394 -15.31 10.72 7.95
CA VAL A 394 -16.08 11.98 8.06
C VAL A 394 -16.51 12.51 6.68
N ASP A 395 -17.80 12.87 6.56
CA ASP A 395 -18.42 13.43 5.36
C ASP A 395 -18.38 12.55 4.09
N LEU A 396 -18.11 11.24 4.22
CA LEU A 396 -18.16 10.29 3.11
C LEU A 396 -19.53 10.31 2.40
N THR A 397 -19.50 10.54 1.09
CA THR A 397 -20.64 10.31 0.18
C THR A 397 -20.43 9.03 -0.63
N ILE A 398 -21.33 8.05 -0.43
CA ILE A 398 -21.36 6.78 -1.16
C ILE A 398 -22.14 6.96 -2.47
N PHE A 399 -21.52 6.66 -3.61
CA PHE A 399 -22.18 6.58 -4.90
C PHE A 399 -22.51 5.12 -5.19
N CYS A 400 -23.79 4.78 -5.18
CA CYS A 400 -24.34 3.42 -5.26
C CYS A 400 -25.51 3.33 -6.25
N TYR A 401 -25.83 2.12 -6.70
CA TYR A 401 -27.02 1.87 -7.54
C TYR A 401 -28.27 1.67 -6.69
N LYS A 402 -29.45 1.79 -7.30
CA LYS A 402 -30.73 1.55 -6.61
C LYS A 402 -30.88 0.06 -6.22
N ASP A 403 -31.48 -0.20 -5.06
CA ASP A 403 -31.69 -1.50 -4.43
C ASP A 403 -30.41 -2.33 -4.20
N SER A 404 -29.24 -1.68 -4.26
CA SER A 404 -27.93 -2.33 -4.12
C SER A 404 -27.51 -2.54 -2.66
N ALA A 405 -26.56 -3.46 -2.42
CA ALA A 405 -25.99 -3.67 -1.08
C ALA A 405 -25.32 -2.39 -0.53
N ALA A 406 -24.81 -1.53 -1.40
CA ALA A 406 -24.22 -0.25 -1.02
C ALA A 406 -25.26 0.80 -0.59
N GLU A 407 -26.45 0.81 -1.20
CA GLU A 407 -27.58 1.62 -0.72
C GLU A 407 -28.08 1.10 0.63
N LYS A 408 -28.26 -0.23 0.75
CA LYS A 408 -28.66 -0.87 2.02
C LYS A 408 -27.69 -0.51 3.15
N TYR A 409 -26.39 -0.67 2.92
CA TYR A 409 -25.34 -0.28 3.86
C TYR A 409 -25.42 1.21 4.23
N ALA A 410 -25.52 2.09 3.24
CA ALA A 410 -25.60 3.54 3.49
C ALA A 410 -26.84 3.93 4.31
N LYS A 411 -28.00 3.29 4.07
CA LYS A 411 -29.22 3.48 4.88
C LYS A 411 -29.03 2.96 6.32
N THR A 412 -28.53 1.75 6.50
CA THR A 412 -28.32 1.13 7.82
C THR A 412 -27.39 1.96 8.70
N TYR A 413 -26.23 2.36 8.18
CA TYR A 413 -25.21 3.10 8.93
C TYR A 413 -25.27 4.62 8.73
N LYS A 414 -26.38 5.14 8.16
CA LYS A 414 -26.71 6.57 8.02
C LYS A 414 -25.68 7.41 7.23
N PHE A 415 -24.90 6.79 6.34
CA PHE A 415 -23.98 7.50 5.45
C PHE A 415 -24.74 8.37 4.45
N LYS A 416 -24.13 9.48 4.01
CA LYS A 416 -24.61 10.23 2.85
C LYS A 416 -24.45 9.34 1.62
N TYR A 417 -25.48 9.22 0.81
CA TYR A 417 -25.41 8.53 -0.47
C TYR A 417 -26.06 9.32 -1.61
N GLN A 418 -25.63 9.03 -2.83
CA GLN A 418 -26.22 9.54 -4.06
C GLN A 418 -26.35 8.39 -5.04
N TYR A 419 -27.50 8.28 -5.69
CA TYR A 419 -27.66 7.30 -6.74
C TYR A 419 -26.69 7.59 -7.89
N LEU A 420 -25.88 6.59 -8.22
CA LEU A 420 -25.46 6.38 -9.60
C LEU A 420 -26.75 6.20 -10.38
N THR A 421 -27.05 7.14 -11.28
CA THR A 421 -28.24 7.06 -12.13
C THR A 421 -28.14 5.81 -12.99
N ASP A 422 -28.91 4.79 -12.65
CA ASP A 422 -29.10 3.59 -13.47
C ASP A 422 -29.55 3.99 -14.88
N GLU A 423 -28.82 3.55 -15.91
CA GLU A 423 -29.14 3.84 -17.32
C GLU A 423 -30.35 2.99 -17.83
N SER A 424 -31.27 2.60 -16.93
CA SER A 424 -32.31 1.57 -17.17
C SER A 424 -33.63 1.66 -16.39
N ASP A 425 -33.80 2.57 -15.41
CA ASP A 425 -35.08 2.70 -14.67
C ASP A 425 -35.52 4.18 -14.56
N SER A 426 -36.29 4.64 -15.55
CA SER A 426 -36.82 6.01 -15.63
C SER A 426 -38.35 6.00 -15.72
N SER A 427 -39.03 5.71 -14.61
CA SER A 427 -40.50 5.72 -14.52
C SER A 427 -41.06 6.54 -13.35
N THR A 428 -40.64 7.80 -13.24
CA THR A 428 -41.45 8.87 -12.63
C THR A 428 -41.26 10.14 -13.44
N ASP A 429 -42.33 10.66 -14.04
CA ASP A 429 -42.28 11.85 -14.88
C ASP A 429 -41.91 13.12 -14.10
N THR A 430 -40.84 13.81 -14.52
CA THR A 430 -40.75 15.27 -14.58
C THR A 430 -39.53 15.69 -15.40
N GLU A 431 -39.65 16.78 -16.17
CA GLU A 431 -38.72 17.08 -17.26
C GLU A 431 -37.35 17.61 -16.80
N ASN A 432 -36.27 16.88 -17.12
CA ASN A 432 -34.96 17.49 -17.37
C ASN A 432 -34.04 16.60 -18.25
N ASP A 433 -34.41 16.41 -19.51
CA ASP A 433 -33.65 15.60 -20.48
C ASP A 433 -32.30 16.23 -20.86
N GLN A 434 -31.24 15.95 -20.08
CA GLN A 434 -29.84 16.19 -20.52
C GLN A 434 -29.37 15.11 -21.50
N LYS A 435 -30.05 15.05 -22.65
CA LYS A 435 -29.73 14.27 -23.85
C LYS A 435 -28.22 14.17 -24.08
N LEU A 436 -27.68 12.95 -23.95
CA LEU A 436 -26.25 12.66 -24.04
C LEU A 436 -25.62 13.32 -25.29
N PRO A 437 -24.53 14.10 -25.17
CA PRO A 437 -23.96 14.84 -26.29
C PRO A 437 -23.69 13.97 -27.52
N GLU A 438 -24.41 14.28 -28.61
CA GLU A 438 -24.45 13.51 -29.86
C GLU A 438 -23.04 13.32 -30.46
N VAL A 439 -22.85 12.25 -31.24
CA VAL A 439 -21.59 12.00 -31.94
C VAL A 439 -21.23 13.21 -32.80
N GLY A 440 -20.04 13.76 -32.56
CA GLY A 440 -19.55 14.94 -33.23
C GLY A 440 -19.72 16.27 -32.49
N LYS A 441 -20.54 16.35 -31.43
CA LYS A 441 -20.60 17.55 -30.56
C LYS A 441 -19.26 17.75 -29.84
N THR A 442 -18.95 19.01 -29.54
CA THR A 442 -17.77 19.38 -28.74
C THR A 442 -18.20 19.70 -27.32
N VAL A 443 -17.61 19.02 -26.36
CA VAL A 443 -17.86 19.12 -24.91
C VAL A 443 -16.62 19.63 -24.19
N THR A 444 -16.75 20.06 -22.93
CA THR A 444 -15.62 20.51 -22.11
C THR A 444 -15.58 19.83 -20.75
N SER A 445 -14.37 19.62 -20.25
CA SER A 445 -14.12 19.19 -18.87
C SER A 445 -12.87 19.91 -18.36
N GLY A 446 -13.07 20.72 -17.31
CA GLY A 446 -12.10 21.72 -16.87
C GLY A 446 -11.60 22.60 -18.03
N LYS A 447 -10.27 22.76 -18.13
CA LYS A 447 -9.61 23.56 -19.16
C LYS A 447 -9.53 22.91 -20.55
N ASN A 448 -10.07 21.72 -20.76
CA ASN A 448 -9.92 20.95 -22.00
C ASN A 448 -11.26 20.82 -22.74
N SER A 449 -11.21 20.85 -24.08
CA SER A 449 -12.34 20.52 -24.96
C SER A 449 -12.09 19.17 -25.63
N TYR A 450 -13.18 18.42 -25.82
CA TYR A 450 -13.19 17.09 -26.42
C TYR A 450 -14.34 16.98 -27.43
N LYS A 451 -14.23 16.15 -28.46
CA LYS A 451 -15.30 15.89 -29.44
C LYS A 451 -15.80 14.46 -29.26
N VAL A 452 -17.10 14.27 -29.12
CA VAL A 452 -17.68 12.92 -28.97
C VAL A 452 -17.42 12.12 -30.25
N THR A 453 -16.88 10.92 -30.09
CA THR A 453 -16.55 9.96 -31.16
C THR A 453 -17.40 8.70 -31.10
N LYS A 454 -17.90 8.35 -29.91
CA LYS A 454 -19.05 7.46 -29.71
C LYS A 454 -19.83 7.97 -28.49
N GLN A 455 -21.14 8.12 -28.64
CA GLN A 455 -22.04 8.59 -27.57
C GLN A 455 -21.91 7.69 -26.33
N GLY A 456 -22.09 8.27 -25.13
CA GLY A 456 -21.84 7.63 -23.84
C GLY A 456 -20.39 7.22 -23.52
N THR A 457 -19.52 7.00 -24.50
CA THR A 457 -18.40 6.05 -24.33
C THR A 457 -17.03 6.50 -24.81
N ALA A 458 -16.91 7.33 -25.85
CA ALA A 458 -15.59 7.74 -26.38
C ALA A 458 -15.51 9.18 -26.90
N VAL A 459 -14.40 9.86 -26.64
CA VAL A 459 -14.07 11.20 -27.17
C VAL A 459 -12.68 11.32 -27.78
N ALA A 460 -12.51 12.28 -28.68
CA ALA A 460 -11.23 12.83 -29.13
C ALA A 460 -10.84 14.06 -28.29
N PHE A 461 -9.58 14.19 -27.90
CA PHE A 461 -9.05 15.44 -27.31
C PHE A 461 -8.94 16.52 -28.41
N VAL A 462 -9.60 17.68 -28.23
CA VAL A 462 -9.71 18.74 -29.27
C VAL A 462 -8.81 19.94 -29.02
N LYS A 463 -8.76 20.46 -27.79
CA LYS A 463 -7.91 21.61 -27.42
C LYS A 463 -7.81 21.76 -25.91
N THR A 464 -6.89 22.60 -25.46
CA THR A 464 -6.90 23.17 -24.11
C THR A 464 -7.02 24.69 -24.19
N LYS A 465 -7.73 25.32 -23.24
CA LYS A 465 -7.88 26.78 -23.16
C LYS A 465 -6.55 27.49 -22.83
N SER A 466 -5.60 26.80 -22.17
CA SER A 466 -4.33 27.40 -21.72
C SER A 466 -3.11 26.84 -22.45
N LYS A 467 -2.26 27.72 -23.01
CA LYS A 467 -0.97 27.38 -23.66
C LYS A 467 0.11 27.08 -22.61
N SER A 468 -0.08 25.96 -21.89
CA SER A 468 0.79 25.46 -20.83
C SER A 468 2.14 24.94 -21.33
N LYS A 469 3.15 24.92 -20.44
CA LYS A 469 4.44 24.21 -20.61
C LYS A 469 4.26 22.69 -20.61
N THR A 470 3.34 22.17 -19.79
CA THR A 470 3.06 20.73 -19.66
C THR A 470 1.58 20.46 -19.92
N ILE A 471 1.27 19.44 -20.72
CA ILE A 471 -0.11 19.01 -20.99
C ILE A 471 -0.23 17.49 -20.80
N THR A 472 -1.22 17.08 -20.00
CA THR A 472 -1.67 15.69 -19.91
C THR A 472 -2.95 15.55 -20.73
N ILE A 473 -2.93 14.62 -21.68
CA ILE A 473 -4.13 14.11 -22.36
C ILE A 473 -4.52 12.84 -21.57
N PRO A 474 -5.60 12.86 -20.79
CA PRO A 474 -5.91 11.76 -19.86
C PRO A 474 -6.38 10.50 -20.59
N ALA A 475 -6.54 9.38 -19.88
CA ALA A 475 -7.05 8.13 -20.47
C ALA A 475 -8.59 8.10 -20.55
N THR A 476 -9.25 8.83 -19.66
CA THR A 476 -10.71 9.01 -19.52
C THR A 476 -11.00 10.47 -19.17
N VAL A 477 -12.25 10.90 -19.30
CA VAL A 477 -12.72 12.22 -18.87
C VAL A 477 -14.21 12.19 -18.53
N LYS A 478 -14.59 12.77 -17.39
CA LYS A 478 -16.00 12.97 -17.00
C LYS A 478 -16.55 14.25 -17.65
N VAL A 479 -17.73 14.16 -18.24
CA VAL A 479 -18.49 15.24 -18.91
C VAL A 479 -19.96 15.04 -18.55
N GLY A 480 -20.56 15.97 -17.81
CA GLY A 480 -21.79 15.66 -17.06
C GLY A 480 -21.52 14.51 -16.10
N ASN A 481 -22.44 13.55 -16.00
CA ASN A 481 -22.22 12.32 -15.24
C ASN A 481 -21.39 11.27 -16.00
N THR A 482 -21.38 11.31 -17.33
CA THR A 482 -20.78 10.29 -18.20
C THR A 482 -19.25 10.33 -18.23
N THR A 483 -18.59 9.17 -18.12
CA THR A 483 -17.13 9.02 -18.23
C THR A 483 -16.71 8.47 -19.59
N TYR A 484 -16.22 9.35 -20.46
CA TYR A 484 -15.77 9.00 -21.81
C TYR A 484 -14.32 8.52 -21.83
N LYS A 485 -14.01 7.46 -22.59
CA LYS A 485 -12.63 7.06 -22.91
C LYS A 485 -12.03 8.05 -23.90
N VAL A 486 -10.84 8.59 -23.62
CA VAL A 486 -10.12 9.46 -24.57
C VAL A 486 -9.37 8.59 -25.58
N THR A 487 -10.00 8.35 -26.73
CA THR A 487 -9.55 7.36 -27.72
C THR A 487 -8.66 7.96 -28.81
N SER A 488 -8.65 9.29 -28.99
CA SER A 488 -7.85 9.92 -30.03
C SER A 488 -7.44 11.35 -29.68
N ILE A 489 -6.45 11.88 -30.41
CA ILE A 489 -6.10 13.30 -30.41
C ILE A 489 -6.57 13.88 -31.75
N ALA A 490 -7.39 14.92 -31.73
CA ALA A 490 -7.97 15.51 -32.93
C ALA A 490 -6.92 16.21 -33.82
N ALA A 491 -7.32 16.53 -35.05
CA ALA A 491 -6.49 17.32 -35.96
C ALA A 491 -6.21 18.72 -35.37
N ASN A 492 -4.97 19.19 -35.51
CA ASN A 492 -4.46 20.46 -35.00
C ASN A 492 -4.59 20.70 -33.47
N ALA A 493 -4.92 19.71 -32.66
CA ALA A 493 -5.43 19.91 -31.29
C ALA A 493 -4.55 20.75 -30.33
N LEU A 494 -3.23 20.72 -30.50
CA LEU A 494 -2.24 21.49 -29.74
C LEU A 494 -1.31 22.31 -30.67
N LYS A 495 -1.71 22.49 -31.93
CA LYS A 495 -0.94 23.20 -32.97
C LYS A 495 -0.54 24.60 -32.51
N GLY A 496 0.72 24.93 -32.73
CA GLY A 496 1.28 26.25 -32.43
C GLY A 496 1.44 26.55 -30.94
N ASN A 497 1.33 25.56 -30.03
CA ASN A 497 1.70 25.79 -28.63
C ASN A 497 3.24 25.89 -28.47
N LYS A 498 3.77 27.08 -28.77
CA LYS A 498 5.20 27.42 -28.66
C LYS A 498 5.76 27.28 -27.23
N LYS A 499 4.92 27.20 -26.19
CA LYS A 499 5.34 27.03 -24.79
C LYS A 499 5.48 25.55 -24.36
N LEU A 500 4.89 24.61 -25.10
CA LEU A 500 4.80 23.19 -24.74
C LEU A 500 6.17 22.49 -24.74
N THR A 501 6.64 22.03 -23.58
CA THR A 501 7.90 21.28 -23.41
C THR A 501 7.68 19.79 -23.12
N LYS A 502 6.59 19.42 -22.43
CA LYS A 502 6.26 18.04 -22.04
C LYS A 502 4.80 17.70 -22.36
N VAL A 503 4.57 16.50 -22.91
CA VAL A 503 3.24 15.93 -23.14
C VAL A 503 3.17 14.53 -22.53
N THR A 504 2.08 14.25 -21.82
CA THR A 504 1.68 12.89 -21.40
C THR A 504 0.45 12.48 -22.20
N ILE A 505 0.41 11.25 -22.75
CA ILE A 505 -0.70 10.71 -23.54
C ILE A 505 -1.24 9.45 -22.82
N GLY A 506 -2.54 9.45 -22.48
CA GLY A 506 -3.17 8.39 -21.67
C GLY A 506 -3.29 7.01 -22.34
N LYS A 507 -3.43 5.96 -21.51
CA LYS A 507 -3.36 4.53 -21.92
C LYS A 507 -4.43 4.06 -22.94
N ASN A 508 -5.43 4.89 -23.25
CA ASN A 508 -6.55 4.57 -24.15
C ASN A 508 -6.45 5.20 -25.55
N VAL A 509 -5.48 6.09 -25.81
CA VAL A 509 -5.36 6.75 -27.11
C VAL A 509 -4.91 5.76 -28.20
N THR A 510 -5.68 5.63 -29.27
CA THR A 510 -5.43 4.73 -30.40
C THR A 510 -5.00 5.44 -31.69
N SER A 511 -5.12 6.77 -31.76
CA SER A 511 -4.75 7.57 -32.95
C SER A 511 -4.39 9.03 -32.63
N ILE A 512 -3.52 9.62 -33.45
CA ILE A 512 -3.08 11.02 -33.36
C ILE A 512 -3.37 11.72 -34.70
N GLY A 513 -4.18 12.78 -34.68
CA GLY A 513 -4.69 13.46 -35.88
C GLY A 513 -3.68 14.30 -36.66
N LYS A 514 -4.10 14.72 -37.87
CA LYS A 514 -3.33 15.60 -38.76
C LYS A 514 -2.91 16.89 -38.05
N GLY A 515 -1.61 17.19 -38.04
CA GLY A 515 -1.07 18.41 -37.45
C GLY A 515 -1.24 18.56 -35.92
N ALA A 516 -1.59 17.50 -35.18
CA ALA A 516 -1.99 17.57 -33.77
C ALA A 516 -1.03 18.37 -32.86
N PHE A 517 0.28 18.26 -33.07
CA PHE A 517 1.33 19.01 -32.35
C PHE A 517 2.18 19.89 -33.29
N GLN A 518 1.68 20.21 -34.50
CA GLN A 518 2.42 21.00 -35.48
C GLN A 518 2.90 22.34 -34.88
N ASN A 519 4.15 22.72 -35.10
CA ASN A 519 4.77 23.94 -34.56
C ASN A 519 4.74 24.06 -33.02
N CYS A 520 4.73 22.94 -32.28
CA CYS A 520 5.08 22.92 -30.85
C CYS A 520 6.60 23.09 -30.68
N THR A 521 7.11 24.29 -30.95
CA THR A 521 8.55 24.56 -31.12
C THR A 521 9.42 24.28 -29.89
N ALA A 522 8.84 24.24 -28.69
CA ALA A 522 9.54 23.97 -27.44
C ALA A 522 9.55 22.48 -27.02
N LEU A 523 8.82 21.61 -27.72
CA LEU A 523 8.64 20.20 -27.34
C LEU A 523 9.95 19.43 -27.53
N THR A 524 10.54 18.93 -26.44
CA THR A 524 11.89 18.31 -26.48
C THR A 524 11.85 16.80 -26.70
N LYS A 525 10.83 16.11 -26.19
CA LYS A 525 10.65 14.67 -26.34
C LYS A 525 9.19 14.27 -26.39
N ILE A 526 8.89 13.15 -27.07
CA ILE A 526 7.55 12.55 -27.07
C ILE A 526 7.62 11.03 -27.01
N THR A 527 6.74 10.44 -26.18
CA THR A 527 6.49 9.00 -26.13
C THR A 527 5.05 8.76 -26.56
N VAL A 528 4.86 7.98 -27.63
CA VAL A 528 3.56 7.60 -28.16
C VAL A 528 3.17 6.23 -27.58
N PRO A 529 2.03 6.08 -26.86
CA PRO A 529 1.66 4.85 -26.18
C PRO A 529 1.51 3.61 -27.08
N ASP A 530 1.63 2.42 -26.48
CA ASP A 530 1.59 1.14 -27.20
C ASP A 530 0.25 0.84 -27.90
N LYS A 531 -0.88 1.45 -27.47
CA LYS A 531 -2.19 1.32 -28.15
C LYS A 531 -2.34 2.22 -29.39
N VAL A 532 -1.44 3.17 -29.66
CA VAL A 532 -1.57 4.08 -30.81
C VAL A 532 -1.26 3.34 -32.11
N THR A 533 -2.28 3.20 -32.96
CA THR A 533 -2.21 2.51 -34.25
C THR A 533 -1.84 3.41 -35.41
N SER A 534 -2.08 4.73 -35.32
CA SER A 534 -1.84 5.67 -36.41
C SER A 534 -1.45 7.07 -35.94
N ILE A 535 -0.57 7.71 -36.70
CA ILE A 535 -0.17 9.11 -36.55
C ILE A 535 -0.40 9.80 -37.90
N GLY A 536 -1.13 10.92 -37.88
CA GLY A 536 -1.52 11.66 -39.08
C GLY A 536 -0.41 12.49 -39.73
N ASP A 537 -0.75 13.04 -40.88
CA ASP A 537 0.13 13.95 -41.64
C ASP A 537 0.49 15.18 -40.80
N LEU A 538 1.72 15.69 -40.92
CA LEU A 538 2.25 16.87 -40.21
C LEU A 538 2.21 16.82 -38.66
N ALA A 539 1.83 15.68 -38.05
CA ALA A 539 1.40 15.65 -36.65
C ALA A 539 2.43 16.17 -35.62
N PHE A 540 3.73 16.09 -35.90
CA PHE A 540 4.83 16.65 -35.08
C PHE A 540 5.75 17.56 -35.89
N SER A 541 5.32 18.08 -37.05
CA SER A 541 6.14 18.93 -37.92
C SER A 541 6.45 20.27 -37.26
N GLY A 542 7.69 20.77 -37.41
CA GLY A 542 8.11 22.06 -36.85
C GLY A 542 8.39 22.06 -35.34
N CYS A 543 8.50 20.88 -34.70
CA CYS A 543 8.94 20.76 -33.30
C CYS A 543 10.46 20.96 -33.19
N LYS A 544 10.94 22.18 -33.44
CA LYS A 544 12.37 22.50 -33.64
C LYS A 544 13.30 22.14 -32.47
N LYS A 545 12.81 22.05 -31.22
CA LYS A 545 13.60 21.58 -30.05
C LYS A 545 13.52 20.07 -29.79
N MET A 546 12.77 19.29 -30.58
CA MET A 546 12.58 17.86 -30.36
C MET A 546 13.87 17.08 -30.65
N THR A 547 14.42 16.38 -29.66
CA THR A 547 15.62 15.56 -29.78
C THR A 547 15.33 14.06 -29.84
N THR A 548 14.27 13.61 -29.18
CA THR A 548 13.95 12.18 -29.01
C THR A 548 12.48 11.87 -29.25
N VAL A 549 12.21 10.77 -29.96
CA VAL A 549 10.87 10.24 -30.22
C VAL A 549 10.84 8.75 -29.88
N THR A 550 9.85 8.30 -29.12
CA THR A 550 9.55 6.86 -28.92
C THR A 550 8.15 6.55 -29.45
N LEU A 551 8.06 5.56 -30.34
CA LEU A 551 6.82 5.10 -30.98
C LEU A 551 6.45 3.69 -30.48
N GLY A 552 5.25 3.55 -29.91
CA GLY A 552 4.77 2.34 -29.26
C GLY A 552 4.55 1.11 -30.16
N LYS A 553 4.33 -0.05 -29.52
CA LYS A 553 4.21 -1.37 -30.15
C LYS A 553 3.09 -1.51 -31.18
N GLY A 554 1.95 -0.84 -30.99
CA GLY A 554 0.76 -0.99 -31.84
C GLY A 554 0.78 -0.19 -33.15
N LEU A 555 1.80 0.64 -33.41
CA LEU A 555 1.79 1.61 -34.51
C LEU A 555 1.84 0.96 -35.90
N LYS A 556 0.78 1.12 -36.69
CA LYS A 556 0.59 0.57 -38.05
C LYS A 556 0.85 1.61 -39.16
N LYS A 557 0.67 2.92 -38.91
CA LYS A 557 0.77 3.99 -39.91
C LYS A 557 1.40 5.29 -39.39
N ILE A 558 2.35 5.85 -40.14
CA ILE A 558 2.87 7.22 -39.98
C ILE A 558 2.50 8.02 -41.23
N GLY A 559 1.96 9.22 -41.05
CA GLY A 559 1.52 10.12 -42.12
C GLY A 559 2.62 10.75 -42.97
N LYS A 560 2.22 11.60 -43.91
CA LYS A 560 3.11 12.46 -44.69
C LYS A 560 3.67 13.57 -43.81
N GLU A 561 4.95 13.92 -43.99
CA GLU A 561 5.57 15.08 -43.32
C GLU A 561 5.53 15.08 -41.77
N THR A 562 5.26 13.94 -41.12
CA THR A 562 4.96 13.85 -39.67
C THR A 562 6.02 14.49 -38.77
N PHE A 563 7.32 14.37 -39.07
CA PHE A 563 8.42 15.01 -38.32
C PHE A 563 9.18 16.07 -39.15
N LYS A 564 8.54 16.62 -40.19
CA LYS A 564 9.18 17.57 -41.12
C LYS A 564 9.65 18.83 -40.40
N GLY A 565 10.94 19.17 -40.56
CA GLY A 565 11.56 20.36 -39.98
C GLY A 565 12.02 20.23 -38.52
N ASN A 566 12.07 19.01 -37.97
CA ASN A 566 12.51 18.77 -36.59
C ASN A 566 14.05 18.64 -36.54
N SER A 567 14.75 19.75 -36.80
CA SER A 567 16.20 19.77 -37.07
C SER A 567 17.11 19.21 -35.96
N LYS A 568 16.65 19.19 -34.70
CA LYS A 568 17.37 18.60 -33.56
C LYS A 568 17.04 17.13 -33.29
N LEU A 569 16.16 16.50 -34.08
CA LEU A 569 15.69 15.13 -33.84
C LEU A 569 16.77 14.12 -34.23
N SER A 570 17.52 13.68 -33.22
CA SER A 570 18.71 12.83 -33.35
C SER A 570 18.46 11.35 -33.01
N SER A 571 17.37 11.03 -32.29
CA SER A 571 17.02 9.65 -31.92
C SER A 571 15.53 9.37 -32.08
N ILE A 572 15.21 8.31 -32.83
CA ILE A 572 13.85 7.80 -33.01
C ILE A 572 13.85 6.31 -32.65
N THR A 573 13.07 5.89 -31.66
CA THR A 573 12.87 4.48 -31.32
C THR A 573 11.50 4.02 -31.78
N ILE A 574 11.45 3.01 -32.65
CA ILE A 574 10.22 2.36 -33.10
C ILE A 574 10.12 1.01 -32.38
N LYS A 575 9.17 0.88 -31.45
CA LYS A 575 8.88 -0.40 -30.76
C LYS A 575 7.95 -1.31 -31.59
N SER A 576 7.16 -0.73 -32.50
CA SER A 576 6.22 -1.48 -33.34
C SER A 576 6.91 -2.52 -34.22
N THR A 577 6.34 -3.73 -34.24
CA THR A 577 6.60 -4.78 -35.23
C THR A 577 5.56 -4.82 -36.35
N ALA A 578 4.52 -3.98 -36.26
CA ALA A 578 3.33 -3.95 -37.10
C ALA A 578 3.22 -2.71 -38.01
N LEU A 579 4.27 -1.87 -38.08
CA LEU A 579 4.30 -0.68 -38.95
C LEU A 579 4.25 -1.10 -40.42
N LYS A 580 3.14 -0.80 -41.10
CA LYS A 580 2.90 -1.13 -42.52
C LYS A 580 3.18 0.05 -43.47
N SER A 581 3.04 1.29 -43.01
CA SER A 581 3.09 2.47 -43.89
C SER A 581 3.75 3.70 -43.24
N VAL A 582 4.54 4.42 -44.05
CA VAL A 582 5.18 5.70 -43.70
C VAL A 582 5.04 6.65 -44.90
N GLY A 583 4.43 7.82 -44.68
CA GLY A 583 4.12 8.79 -45.73
C GLY A 583 5.34 9.49 -46.35
N LYS A 584 5.14 10.13 -47.50
CA LYS A 584 6.16 10.96 -48.17
C LYS A 584 6.68 12.03 -47.21
N ASP A 585 7.99 12.26 -47.25
CA ASP A 585 8.69 13.31 -46.49
C ASP A 585 8.48 13.29 -44.96
N ALA A 586 8.02 12.17 -44.39
CA ALA A 586 7.75 12.00 -42.96
C ALA A 586 8.95 12.31 -42.03
N LEU A 587 10.17 12.22 -42.55
CA LEU A 587 11.44 12.47 -41.85
C LEU A 587 12.24 13.64 -42.47
N LYS A 588 11.60 14.50 -43.28
CA LYS A 588 12.28 15.57 -44.01
C LYS A 588 12.86 16.65 -43.09
N GLY A 589 14.18 16.75 -43.02
CA GLY A 589 14.86 17.73 -42.16
C GLY A 589 14.87 17.37 -40.67
N ILE A 590 14.91 16.07 -40.34
CA ILE A 590 15.47 15.61 -39.05
C ILE A 590 17.00 15.80 -39.03
N GLN A 591 17.66 15.57 -37.89
CA GLN A 591 19.11 15.72 -37.79
C GLN A 591 19.85 14.79 -38.76
N SER A 592 20.88 15.30 -39.45
CA SER A 592 21.51 14.61 -40.59
C SER A 592 22.14 13.25 -40.25
N ASN A 593 22.63 13.09 -39.02
CA ASN A 593 23.24 11.86 -38.47
C ASN A 593 22.32 11.12 -37.49
N ALA A 594 21.00 11.34 -37.54
CA ALA A 594 20.05 10.72 -36.62
C ALA A 594 20.11 9.18 -36.63
N LYS A 595 19.81 8.58 -35.47
CA LYS A 595 19.72 7.14 -35.25
C LYS A 595 18.25 6.73 -35.15
N ILE A 596 17.82 5.76 -35.96
CA ILE A 596 16.48 5.17 -35.91
C ILE A 596 16.62 3.72 -35.43
N LYS A 597 16.28 3.47 -34.17
CA LYS A 597 16.26 2.13 -33.57
C LYS A 597 14.95 1.44 -33.90
N VAL A 598 15.01 0.20 -34.40
CA VAL A 598 13.85 -0.61 -34.80
C VAL A 598 13.98 -2.04 -34.24
N PRO A 599 12.90 -2.84 -34.15
CA PRO A 599 13.00 -4.19 -33.60
C PRO A 599 13.88 -5.06 -34.51
N ALA A 600 14.82 -5.82 -33.94
CA ALA A 600 15.80 -6.59 -34.71
C ALA A 600 15.15 -7.48 -35.80
N LYS A 601 14.07 -8.21 -35.45
CA LYS A 601 13.26 -9.05 -36.36
C LYS A 601 12.54 -8.27 -37.50
N LYS A 602 12.66 -6.94 -37.57
CA LYS A 602 12.07 -6.07 -38.61
C LYS A 602 13.09 -5.14 -39.28
N LEU A 603 14.38 -5.25 -38.96
CA LEU A 603 15.42 -4.32 -39.44
C LEU A 603 15.48 -4.18 -40.97
N SER A 604 15.49 -5.29 -41.70
CA SER A 604 15.50 -5.26 -43.19
C SER A 604 14.22 -4.63 -43.77
N ALA A 605 13.06 -5.07 -43.28
CA ALA A 605 11.77 -4.54 -43.71
C ALA A 605 11.64 -3.03 -43.45
N TYR A 606 12.14 -2.54 -42.31
CA TYR A 606 12.06 -1.12 -41.98
C TYR A 606 13.13 -0.27 -42.67
N LYS A 607 14.30 -0.83 -43.03
CA LYS A 607 15.23 -0.18 -43.99
C LYS A 607 14.54 0.05 -45.35
N LYS A 608 13.77 -0.92 -45.86
CA LYS A 608 12.99 -0.75 -47.11
C LYS A 608 11.83 0.24 -46.92
N LEU A 609 11.03 0.10 -45.86
CA LEU A 609 9.86 0.96 -45.59
C LEU A 609 10.22 2.42 -45.33
N LEU A 610 11.36 2.69 -44.69
CA LEU A 610 11.85 4.04 -44.41
C LEU A 610 12.69 4.63 -45.56
N LYS A 611 12.97 3.89 -46.64
CA LYS A 611 13.69 4.43 -47.80
C LYS A 611 12.88 5.59 -48.43
N ASN A 612 13.57 6.66 -48.83
CA ASN A 612 13.02 7.84 -49.49
C ASN A 612 11.86 8.54 -48.74
N LYS A 613 11.95 8.65 -47.39
CA LYS A 613 10.97 9.38 -46.55
C LYS A 613 11.47 10.78 -46.13
N GLY A 614 12.41 11.35 -46.89
CA GLY A 614 12.96 12.70 -46.70
C GLY A 614 14.16 12.81 -45.75
N GLN A 615 14.56 11.71 -45.08
CA GLN A 615 15.73 11.71 -44.20
C GLN A 615 17.05 11.84 -44.97
N GLY A 616 18.08 12.44 -44.35
CA GLY A 616 19.39 12.64 -44.96
C GLY A 616 20.22 11.36 -45.14
N LYS A 617 21.17 11.37 -46.09
CA LYS A 617 22.03 10.21 -46.43
C LYS A 617 22.83 9.62 -45.26
N LYS A 618 23.10 10.39 -44.20
CA LYS A 618 23.88 9.97 -43.01
C LYS A 618 23.03 9.39 -41.86
N VAL A 619 21.70 9.28 -42.02
CA VAL A 619 20.79 8.72 -41.00
C VAL A 619 20.93 7.19 -40.91
N LYS A 620 21.21 6.66 -39.72
CA LYS A 620 21.46 5.22 -39.50
C LYS A 620 20.21 4.53 -38.94
N ILE A 621 19.82 3.40 -39.53
CA ILE A 621 18.74 2.52 -39.03
C ILE A 621 19.37 1.26 -38.41
N THR A 622 19.12 1.00 -37.12
CA THR A 622 19.78 -0.05 -36.33
C THR A 622 18.79 -0.96 -35.60
N LYS A 623 19.28 -2.12 -35.14
CA LYS A 623 18.66 -2.90 -34.05
C LYS A 623 18.74 -2.14 -32.71
#